data_AF-A0A7K2NWN9-F1
#
_entry.id   AF-A0A7K2NWN9-F1
#
_cell.length_a   1.000
_cell.length_b   1.000
_cell.length_c   1.000
_cell.angle_alpha   90.00
_cell.angle_beta   90.00
_cell.angle_gamma   90.00
#
_symmetry.space_group_name_H-M   'P 1'
#
loop_
_entity.id
_entity.type
_entity.pdbx_description
1 polymer ?
#
loop_
_entity_poly.entity_id
_entity_poly.type
_entity_poly.pdbx_seq_one_letter_code
_entity_poly.pdbx_strand_id
1 'polypeptide(L)'
;FPDYGLVRKRDDFDEQLARQAQKAGARLYERCNVGAPIVDDRTGRITGVHAKLGEDKREVTFHAPLVVAADGNSTRLSLAMGLHRREDRPMGVAVRTYFTSPRHDDDYLESWLELWDRRGPQDRLLPGYGWVFGMGDGTSNVGLGVLNTSAAFKELDWREILKAWCASMPEDWGYTPDNMTGPIRGAALPMAFNRQPHYTKGLLLVGDAGGLVNPFNGEGIAYAMESGQIAADVVVQAHARATPAQREIALQRYPRVLKDTYGGYYNLGRAFVKLIGNPKVMQIATQRGLTHPILMKFTLKMLANLTDPTGGDAMDRIINGLSKVAPKA
;
A
#
# COMPACT_ATOMS: atom_id res chain seq x y z
N PHE A 1 -1.09 -11.99 -16.48
CA PHE A 1 -0.34 -10.74 -16.26
C PHE A 1 0.72 -10.62 -17.34
N PRO A 2 1.17 -9.41 -17.73
CA PRO A 2 2.36 -9.27 -18.54
C PRO A 2 3.55 -9.95 -17.84
N ASP A 3 4.55 -10.35 -18.61
CA ASP A 3 5.80 -10.94 -18.13
C ASP A 3 6.85 -9.89 -17.74
N TYR A 4 6.46 -8.60 -17.73
CA TYR A 4 7.30 -7.48 -17.34
C TYR A 4 6.58 -6.52 -16.37
N GLY A 5 7.37 -5.73 -15.66
CA GLY A 5 6.95 -4.62 -14.82
C GLY A 5 7.72 -3.35 -15.15
N LEU A 6 7.47 -2.27 -14.41
CA LEU A 6 8.15 -0.99 -14.60
C LEU A 6 8.60 -0.43 -13.25
N VAL A 7 9.84 0.03 -13.18
CA VAL A 7 10.34 0.85 -12.06
C VAL A 7 10.23 2.31 -12.48
N ARG A 8 9.48 3.11 -11.71
CA ARG A 8 9.29 4.54 -12.02
C ARG A 8 9.14 5.37 -10.76
N LYS A 9 9.58 6.63 -10.84
CA LYS A 9 9.34 7.59 -9.76
C LYS A 9 7.84 7.88 -9.68
N ARG A 10 7.34 7.96 -8.44
CA ARG A 10 5.91 8.14 -8.18
C ARG A 10 5.37 9.50 -8.60
N ASP A 11 6.18 10.54 -8.55
CA ASP A 11 5.80 11.87 -9.05
C ASP A 11 5.44 11.82 -10.54
N ASP A 12 6.24 11.15 -11.36
CA ASP A 12 6.01 11.01 -12.79
C ASP A 12 4.84 10.05 -13.10
N PHE A 13 4.78 8.89 -12.44
CA PHE A 13 3.66 7.95 -12.65
C PHE A 13 2.31 8.55 -12.22
N ASP A 14 2.25 9.17 -11.04
CA ASP A 14 1.02 9.73 -10.50
C ASP A 14 0.54 10.93 -11.34
N GLU A 15 1.47 11.76 -11.83
CA GLU A 15 1.18 12.87 -12.75
C GLU A 15 0.54 12.36 -14.03
N GLN A 16 1.10 11.31 -14.65
CA GLN A 16 0.52 10.72 -15.86
C GLN A 16 -0.90 10.19 -15.62
N LEU A 17 -1.14 9.52 -14.49
CA LEU A 17 -2.47 9.06 -14.12
C LEU A 17 -3.46 10.23 -13.92
N ALA A 18 -3.04 11.29 -13.22
CA ALA A 18 -3.86 12.47 -12.98
C ALA A 18 -4.22 13.18 -14.29
N ARG A 19 -3.25 13.36 -15.20
CA ARG A 19 -3.50 13.93 -16.53
C ARG A 19 -4.35 13.03 -17.40
N GLN A 20 -4.22 11.71 -17.29
CA GLN A 20 -5.10 10.78 -18.00
C GLN A 20 -6.55 10.89 -17.52
N ALA A 21 -6.79 11.00 -16.21
CA ALA A 21 -8.12 11.26 -15.66
C ALA A 21 -8.69 12.60 -16.16
N GLN A 22 -7.86 13.65 -16.22
CA GLN A 22 -8.25 14.95 -16.76
C GLN A 22 -8.62 14.87 -18.24
N LYS A 23 -7.83 14.16 -19.07
CA LYS A 23 -8.14 13.91 -20.49
C LYS A 23 -9.45 13.14 -20.66
N ALA A 24 -9.78 12.25 -19.74
CA ALA A 24 -11.05 11.51 -19.73
C ALA A 24 -12.25 12.35 -19.24
N GLY A 25 -12.04 13.62 -18.86
CA GLY A 25 -13.10 14.57 -18.49
C GLY A 25 -13.18 14.90 -16.99
N ALA A 26 -12.28 14.38 -16.15
CA ALA A 26 -12.23 14.78 -14.74
C ALA A 26 -11.77 16.24 -14.60
N ARG A 27 -12.38 16.97 -13.65
CA ARG A 27 -11.91 18.30 -13.25
C ARG A 27 -10.83 18.15 -12.18
N LEU A 28 -9.58 18.40 -12.56
CA LEU A 28 -8.44 18.34 -11.65
C LEU A 28 -8.16 19.71 -11.04
N TYR A 29 -8.12 19.77 -9.70
CA TYR A 29 -7.72 20.95 -8.94
C TYR A 29 -6.43 20.64 -8.18
N GLU A 30 -5.32 21.18 -8.65
CA GLU A 30 -4.02 21.09 -7.97
C GLU A 30 -3.88 22.21 -6.94
N ARG A 31 -2.93 22.03 -6.00
CA ARG A 31 -2.75 22.95 -4.86
C ARG A 31 -4.08 23.20 -4.12
N CYS A 32 -4.90 22.15 -4.02
CA CYS A 32 -6.20 22.16 -3.37
C CYS A 32 -6.18 21.17 -2.21
N ASN A 33 -6.10 21.66 -0.97
CA ASN A 33 -6.02 20.81 0.21
C ASN A 33 -7.41 20.66 0.84
N VAL A 34 -7.96 19.45 0.82
CA VAL A 34 -9.21 19.11 1.51
C VAL A 34 -8.94 19.00 3.02
N GLY A 35 -9.68 19.78 3.80
CA GLY A 35 -9.51 19.88 5.24
C GLY A 35 -10.58 19.14 6.05
N ALA A 36 -11.85 19.23 5.65
CA ALA A 36 -12.96 18.71 6.43
C ALA A 36 -14.14 18.27 5.54
N PRO A 37 -14.92 17.27 5.97
CA PRO A 37 -16.18 16.91 5.33
C PRO A 37 -17.24 17.99 5.59
N ILE A 38 -18.18 18.12 4.65
CA ILE A 38 -19.46 18.80 4.90
C ILE A 38 -20.46 17.73 5.23
N VAL A 39 -21.08 17.81 6.40
CA VAL A 39 -21.97 16.78 6.93
C VAL A 39 -23.38 17.35 7.06
N ASP A 40 -24.37 16.60 6.59
CA ASP A 40 -25.78 16.88 6.87
C ASP A 40 -26.06 16.47 8.32
N ASP A 41 -26.36 17.44 9.19
CA ASP A 41 -26.53 17.22 10.64
C ASP A 41 -27.68 16.26 10.98
N ARG A 42 -28.70 16.17 10.13
CA ARG A 42 -29.87 15.33 10.37
C ARG A 42 -29.58 13.85 10.05
N THR A 43 -28.77 13.60 9.05
CA THR A 43 -28.50 12.24 8.52
C THR A 43 -27.10 11.73 8.82
N GLY A 44 -26.18 12.62 9.22
CA GLY A 44 -24.75 12.34 9.34
C GLY A 44 -24.08 12.01 8.01
N ARG A 45 -24.72 12.33 6.87
CA ARG A 45 -24.20 12.04 5.52
C ARG A 45 -23.19 13.10 5.11
N ILE A 46 -22.05 12.68 4.55
CA ILE A 46 -21.16 13.61 3.86
C ILE A 46 -21.82 14.07 2.54
N THR A 47 -21.85 15.38 2.32
CA THR A 47 -22.48 16.03 1.15
C THR A 47 -21.49 16.92 0.39
N GLY A 48 -20.21 16.89 0.77
CA GLY A 48 -19.17 17.70 0.18
C GLY A 48 -17.93 17.77 1.05
N VAL A 49 -17.03 18.68 0.70
CA VAL A 49 -15.79 18.95 1.41
C VAL A 49 -15.47 20.45 1.43
N HIS A 50 -14.87 20.88 2.53
CA HIS A 50 -14.16 22.16 2.62
C HIS A 50 -12.71 21.98 2.19
N ALA A 51 -12.22 22.88 1.34
CA ALA A 51 -10.85 22.86 0.85
C ALA A 51 -10.23 24.26 0.80
N LYS A 52 -8.91 24.30 0.70
CA LYS A 52 -8.12 25.51 0.49
C LYS A 52 -7.42 25.42 -0.86
N LEU A 53 -7.71 26.35 -1.76
CA LEU A 53 -7.27 26.32 -3.16
C LEU A 53 -6.24 27.43 -3.46
N GLY A 54 -5.18 27.05 -4.18
CA GLY A 54 -4.14 27.97 -4.63
C GLY A 54 -3.11 28.31 -3.54
N GLU A 55 -2.11 29.11 -3.90
CA GLU A 55 -1.05 29.54 -2.97
C GLU A 55 -1.60 30.40 -1.83
N ASP A 56 -2.60 31.23 -2.12
CA ASP A 56 -3.29 32.08 -1.13
C ASP A 56 -4.22 31.29 -0.19
N LYS A 57 -4.32 29.96 -0.38
CA LYS A 57 -5.16 29.05 0.42
C LYS A 57 -6.61 29.52 0.53
N ARG A 58 -7.16 30.08 -0.55
CA ARG A 58 -8.54 30.58 -0.61
C ARG A 58 -9.51 29.48 -0.23
N GLU A 59 -10.41 29.76 0.70
CA GLU A 59 -11.42 28.80 1.13
C GLU A 59 -12.41 28.55 0.00
N VAL A 60 -12.66 27.27 -0.29
CA VAL A 60 -13.60 26.81 -1.29
C VAL A 60 -14.36 25.60 -0.76
N THR A 61 -15.54 25.39 -1.31
CA THR A 61 -16.41 24.28 -0.97
C THR A 61 -16.78 23.52 -2.24
N PHE A 62 -16.75 22.19 -2.17
CA PHE A 62 -17.23 21.32 -3.23
C PHE A 62 -18.34 20.43 -2.68
N HIS A 63 -19.51 20.47 -3.32
CA HIS A 63 -20.65 19.60 -2.97
C HIS A 63 -20.74 18.41 -3.93
N ALA A 64 -21.02 17.24 -3.37
CA ALA A 64 -21.23 16.02 -4.13
C ALA A 64 -22.12 15.04 -3.36
N PRO A 65 -22.93 14.22 -4.06
CA PRO A 65 -23.76 13.19 -3.42
C PRO A 65 -22.95 12.01 -2.85
N LEU A 66 -21.69 11.90 -3.27
CA LEU A 66 -20.72 10.90 -2.86
C LEU A 66 -19.33 11.56 -2.81
N VAL A 67 -18.57 11.28 -1.76
CA VAL A 67 -17.17 11.65 -1.62
C VAL A 67 -16.32 10.39 -1.58
N VAL A 68 -15.30 10.31 -2.43
CA VAL A 68 -14.32 9.22 -2.43
C VAL A 68 -13.03 9.72 -1.78
N ALA A 69 -12.69 9.18 -0.62
CA ALA A 69 -11.41 9.43 0.03
C ALA A 69 -10.31 8.60 -0.62
N ALA A 70 -9.49 9.29 -1.40
CA ALA A 70 -8.23 8.81 -1.99
C ALA A 70 -7.03 9.58 -1.40
N ASP A 71 -7.13 10.02 -0.15
CA ASP A 71 -6.16 10.86 0.57
C ASP A 71 -5.02 10.07 1.24
N GLY A 72 -4.89 8.79 0.87
CA GLY A 72 -3.85 7.89 1.30
C GLY A 72 -3.76 7.71 2.83
N ASN A 73 -2.54 7.51 3.33
CA ASN A 73 -2.28 7.35 4.77
C ASN A 73 -2.57 8.62 5.61
N SER A 74 -2.83 9.79 4.99
CA SER A 74 -3.25 10.97 5.76
C SER A 74 -4.66 10.82 6.34
N THR A 75 -5.53 10.13 5.60
CA THR A 75 -6.86 9.65 5.97
C THR A 75 -7.71 10.64 6.79
N ARG A 76 -7.67 11.91 6.39
CA ARG A 76 -8.29 13.03 7.11
C ARG A 76 -9.80 12.93 7.11
N LEU A 77 -10.39 12.63 5.95
CA LEU A 77 -11.84 12.55 5.81
C LEU A 77 -12.41 11.40 6.63
N SER A 78 -11.77 10.23 6.62
CA SER A 78 -12.25 9.09 7.39
C SER A 78 -12.16 9.36 8.90
N LEU A 79 -11.07 9.99 9.38
CA LEU A 79 -10.98 10.39 10.79
C LEU A 79 -12.06 11.39 11.20
N ALA A 80 -12.31 12.40 10.36
CA ALA A 80 -13.36 13.39 10.61
C ALA A 80 -14.77 12.77 10.62
N MET A 81 -14.97 11.68 9.89
CA MET A 81 -16.21 10.88 9.90
C MET A 81 -16.22 9.77 10.98
N GLY A 82 -15.28 9.79 11.93
CA GLY A 82 -15.20 8.83 13.06
C GLY A 82 -14.67 7.45 12.70
N LEU A 83 -14.08 7.28 11.52
CA LEU A 83 -13.50 6.01 11.06
C LEU A 83 -12.03 5.96 11.46
N HIS A 84 -11.77 5.44 12.65
CA HIS A 84 -10.43 5.20 13.16
C HIS A 84 -9.83 3.91 12.60
N ARG A 85 -8.51 3.81 12.66
CA ARG A 85 -7.83 2.56 12.31
C ARG A 85 -8.19 1.48 13.33
N ARG A 86 -8.20 0.24 12.86
CA ARG A 86 -8.31 -0.98 13.65
C ARG A 86 -6.95 -1.36 14.21
N GLU A 87 -6.80 -1.39 15.53
CA GLU A 87 -5.56 -1.79 16.19
C GLU A 87 -5.28 -3.30 16.07
N ASP A 88 -6.27 -4.12 15.70
CA ASP A 88 -6.12 -5.56 15.44
C ASP A 88 -5.55 -5.89 14.05
N ARG A 89 -5.08 -4.87 13.33
CA ARG A 89 -4.57 -4.94 11.97
C ARG A 89 -3.12 -4.44 11.89
N PRO A 90 -2.28 -5.08 11.05
CA PRO A 90 -0.89 -4.70 10.95
C PRO A 90 -0.72 -3.30 10.37
N MET A 91 0.38 -2.68 10.74
CA MET A 91 0.88 -1.45 10.16
C MET A 91 2.31 -1.71 9.70
N GLY A 92 2.70 -1.25 8.53
CA GLY A 92 4.11 -1.24 8.12
C GLY A 92 4.70 0.16 8.20
N VAL A 93 6.02 0.22 8.11
CA VAL A 93 6.74 1.45 7.74
C VAL A 93 7.66 1.11 6.59
N ALA A 94 7.63 1.93 5.55
CA ALA A 94 8.61 1.90 4.48
C ALA A 94 9.41 3.20 4.49
N VAL A 95 10.72 3.10 4.31
CA VAL A 95 11.61 4.24 4.06
C VAL A 95 12.45 3.97 2.83
N ARG A 96 12.71 5.01 2.05
CA ARG A 96 13.49 4.89 0.82
C ARG A 96 14.12 6.21 0.40
N THR A 97 15.15 6.10 -0.43
CA THR A 97 15.74 7.22 -1.16
C THR A 97 16.17 6.77 -2.56
N TYR A 98 16.87 7.64 -3.30
CA TYR A 98 17.48 7.32 -4.58
C TYR A 98 18.98 7.59 -4.52
N PHE A 99 19.76 6.81 -5.25
CA PHE A 99 21.20 6.98 -5.40
C PHE A 99 21.58 6.97 -6.87
N THR A 100 22.53 7.79 -7.27
CA THR A 100 23.26 7.56 -8.53
C THR A 100 24.06 6.27 -8.36
N SER A 101 23.94 5.33 -9.28
CA SER A 101 24.53 4.00 -9.12
C SER A 101 24.83 3.34 -10.46
N PRO A 102 25.93 2.58 -10.59
CA PRO A 102 26.18 1.75 -11.77
C PRO A 102 25.19 0.59 -11.90
N ARG A 103 24.35 0.34 -10.88
CA ARG A 103 23.32 -0.71 -10.88
C ARG A 103 21.95 -0.24 -11.38
N HIS A 104 21.90 0.94 -12.01
CA HIS A 104 20.64 1.54 -12.41
C HIS A 104 19.91 0.75 -13.51
N ASP A 105 20.61 -0.12 -14.23
CA ASP A 105 20.14 -0.90 -15.38
C ASP A 105 20.20 -2.42 -15.14
N ASP A 106 20.27 -2.85 -13.87
CA ASP A 106 20.22 -4.27 -13.52
C ASP A 106 18.97 -4.96 -14.10
N ASP A 107 19.17 -6.18 -14.65
CA ASP A 107 18.09 -7.01 -15.21
C ASP A 107 17.13 -7.58 -14.14
N TYR A 108 17.43 -7.38 -12.85
CA TYR A 108 16.69 -7.96 -11.73
C TYR A 108 16.28 -6.91 -10.70
N LEU A 109 15.10 -7.12 -10.10
CA LEU A 109 14.69 -6.41 -8.89
C LEU A 109 15.18 -7.19 -7.67
N GLU A 110 16.03 -6.59 -6.85
CA GLU A 110 16.57 -7.25 -5.68
C GLU A 110 15.70 -7.03 -4.44
N SER A 111 15.39 -8.13 -3.73
CA SER A 111 14.71 -8.11 -2.45
C SER A 111 15.53 -8.88 -1.41
N TRP A 112 15.92 -8.18 -0.35
CA TRP A 112 16.78 -8.66 0.71
C TRP A 112 15.94 -9.01 1.93
N LEU A 113 15.57 -10.29 2.05
CA LEU A 113 14.70 -10.80 3.12
C LEU A 113 15.43 -10.93 4.48
N GLU A 114 16.74 -10.71 4.49
CA GLU A 114 17.59 -10.68 5.69
C GLU A 114 18.02 -9.25 6.00
N LEU A 115 17.14 -8.50 6.67
CA LEU A 115 17.43 -7.13 7.08
C LEU A 115 18.03 -7.12 8.50
N TRP A 116 19.36 -7.03 8.59
CA TRP A 116 20.09 -7.02 9.86
C TRP A 116 20.33 -5.61 10.38
N ASP A 117 19.89 -5.33 11.61
CA ASP A 117 20.34 -4.17 12.38
C ASP A 117 21.53 -4.56 13.25
N ARG A 118 22.72 -4.06 12.88
CA ARG A 118 24.00 -4.31 13.55
C ARG A 118 24.53 -3.11 14.33
N ARG A 119 23.71 -2.07 14.53
CA ARG A 119 24.13 -0.85 15.24
C ARG A 119 24.18 -1.05 16.76
N GLY A 120 23.44 -2.04 17.26
CA GLY A 120 23.38 -2.38 18.69
C GLY A 120 24.45 -3.38 19.12
N PRO A 121 24.49 -3.72 20.43
CA PRO A 121 25.45 -4.68 20.97
C PRO A 121 25.23 -6.13 20.50
N GLN A 122 24.10 -6.41 19.84
CA GLN A 122 23.74 -7.70 19.28
C GLN A 122 23.08 -7.48 17.91
N ASP A 123 23.44 -8.32 16.95
CA ASP A 123 22.80 -8.37 15.63
C ASP A 123 21.32 -8.72 15.78
N ARG A 124 20.45 -7.91 15.17
CA ARG A 124 18.99 -8.10 15.21
C ARG A 124 18.46 -8.27 13.79
N LEU A 125 17.90 -9.44 13.50
CA LEU A 125 17.13 -9.64 12.27
C LEU A 125 15.76 -8.94 12.40
N LEU A 126 15.49 -8.02 11.48
CA LEU A 126 14.24 -7.24 11.45
C LEU A 126 13.17 -7.98 10.62
N PRO A 127 11.88 -7.94 11.03
CA PRO A 127 10.78 -8.57 10.31
C PRO A 127 10.35 -7.70 9.12
N GLY A 128 11.21 -7.68 8.10
CA GLY A 128 11.08 -6.82 6.94
C GLY A 128 12.05 -7.24 5.83
N TYR A 129 12.14 -6.39 4.81
CA TYR A 129 13.08 -6.59 3.71
C TYR A 129 13.64 -5.27 3.22
N GLY A 130 14.85 -5.31 2.69
CA GLY A 130 15.43 -4.23 1.90
C GLY A 130 15.16 -4.46 0.41
N TRP A 131 15.15 -3.40 -0.39
CA TRP A 131 15.08 -3.51 -1.84
C TRP A 131 16.08 -2.59 -2.52
N VAL A 132 16.51 -3.02 -3.71
CA VAL A 132 17.37 -2.28 -4.63
C VAL A 132 16.79 -2.46 -6.02
N PHE A 133 16.25 -1.39 -6.59
CA PHE A 133 15.62 -1.41 -7.91
C PHE A 133 16.29 -0.39 -8.83
N GLY A 134 16.92 -0.85 -9.90
CA GLY A 134 17.45 0.03 -10.95
C GLY A 134 16.32 0.81 -11.63
N MET A 135 16.51 2.11 -11.81
CA MET A 135 15.49 3.02 -12.39
C MET A 135 15.62 3.19 -13.91
N GLY A 136 16.73 2.75 -14.51
CA GLY A 136 17.06 2.94 -15.92
C GLY A 136 17.47 4.38 -16.28
N ASP A 137 17.54 5.30 -15.32
CA ASP A 137 17.82 6.73 -15.53
C ASP A 137 19.16 7.19 -14.91
N GLY A 138 20.07 6.25 -14.63
CA GLY A 138 21.31 6.50 -13.89
C GLY A 138 21.15 6.39 -12.36
N THR A 139 19.93 6.14 -11.86
CA THR A 139 19.67 6.01 -10.43
C THR A 139 19.10 4.65 -10.02
N SER A 140 19.22 4.31 -8.73
CA SER A 140 18.57 3.15 -8.10
C SER A 140 17.66 3.61 -6.97
N ASN A 141 16.47 3.02 -6.88
CA ASN A 141 15.56 3.15 -5.74
C ASN A 141 15.97 2.14 -4.66
N VAL A 142 16.42 2.65 -3.52
CA VAL A 142 16.90 1.83 -2.41
C VAL A 142 16.09 2.15 -1.17
N GLY A 143 15.57 1.13 -0.52
CA GLY A 143 14.74 1.29 0.66
C GLY A 143 14.55 0.03 1.46
N LEU A 144 13.84 0.15 2.57
CA LEU A 144 13.46 -0.97 3.42
C LEU A 144 12.04 -0.81 3.91
N GLY A 145 11.39 -1.95 4.09
CA GLY A 145 10.03 -2.07 4.61
C GLY A 145 10.03 -3.00 5.80
N VAL A 146 9.45 -2.57 6.91
CA VAL A 146 9.35 -3.38 8.12
C VAL A 146 7.89 -3.43 8.58
N LEU A 147 7.46 -4.62 8.97
CA LEU A 147 6.12 -4.84 9.49
C LEU A 147 6.13 -4.59 11.00
N ASN A 148 5.30 -3.65 11.45
CA ASN A 148 5.17 -3.30 12.86
C ASN A 148 4.37 -4.39 13.59
N THR A 149 5.08 -5.42 14.02
CA THR A 149 4.51 -6.59 14.71
C THR A 149 4.78 -6.60 16.20
N SER A 150 5.73 -5.80 16.70
CA SER A 150 6.07 -5.76 18.13
C SER A 150 6.42 -4.35 18.61
N ALA A 151 6.19 -4.10 19.90
CA ALA A 151 6.56 -2.84 20.55
C ALA A 151 8.08 -2.54 20.45
N ALA A 152 8.92 -3.59 20.36
CA ALA A 152 10.38 -3.47 20.25
C ALA A 152 10.87 -2.84 18.94
N PHE A 153 9.97 -2.62 17.97
CA PHE A 153 10.27 -1.97 16.68
C PHE A 153 9.73 -0.53 16.60
N LYS A 154 8.99 -0.05 17.60
CA LYS A 154 8.43 1.32 17.60
C LYS A 154 9.47 2.42 17.80
N GLU A 155 10.64 2.07 18.35
CA GLU A 155 11.69 3.02 18.75
C GLU A 155 12.87 3.12 17.76
N LEU A 156 12.81 2.39 16.64
CA LEU A 156 13.91 2.38 15.67
C LEU A 156 13.82 3.57 14.72
N ASP A 157 14.93 4.30 14.60
CA ASP A 157 15.11 5.24 13.50
C ASP A 157 15.38 4.48 12.20
N TRP A 158 14.32 4.29 11.42
CA TRP A 158 14.36 3.61 10.12
C TRP A 158 15.28 4.29 9.12
N ARG A 159 15.52 5.60 9.22
CA ARG A 159 16.44 6.31 8.34
C ARG A 159 17.88 5.92 8.63
N GLU A 160 18.22 5.80 9.91
CA GLU A 160 19.54 5.34 10.33
C GLU A 160 19.74 3.85 10.03
N ILE A 161 18.69 3.02 10.06
CA ILE A 161 18.76 1.63 9.59
C ILE A 161 19.06 1.60 8.09
N LEU A 162 18.36 2.41 7.28
CA LEU A 162 18.60 2.48 5.84
C LEU A 162 20.04 2.87 5.54
N LYS A 163 20.57 3.89 6.23
CA LYS A 163 21.98 4.30 6.08
C LYS A 163 22.95 3.19 6.46
N ALA A 164 22.75 2.53 7.60
CA ALA A 164 23.61 1.44 8.04
C ALA A 164 23.55 0.24 7.09
N TRP A 165 22.36 -0.08 6.56
CA TRP A 165 22.20 -1.14 5.58
C TRP A 165 22.90 -0.80 4.25
N CYS A 166 22.75 0.42 3.73
CA CYS A 166 23.48 0.88 2.54
C CYS A 166 25.00 0.82 2.76
N ALA A 167 25.49 1.25 3.92
CA ALA A 167 26.91 1.21 4.27
C ALA A 167 27.46 -0.22 4.42
N SER A 168 26.60 -1.23 4.56
CA SER A 168 27.00 -2.64 4.59
C SER A 168 27.10 -3.29 3.21
N MET A 169 26.68 -2.59 2.16
CA MET A 169 26.77 -3.06 0.78
C MET A 169 28.16 -2.77 0.18
N PRO A 170 28.55 -3.45 -0.91
CA PRO A 170 29.78 -3.15 -1.64
C PRO A 170 29.87 -1.67 -2.03
N GLU A 171 31.04 -1.06 -1.80
CA GLU A 171 31.27 0.38 -2.02
C GLU A 171 31.11 0.77 -3.49
N ASP A 172 31.50 -0.12 -4.40
CA ASP A 172 31.39 0.05 -5.86
C ASP A 172 29.95 0.13 -6.36
N TRP A 173 28.96 -0.28 -5.55
CA TRP A 173 27.54 -0.12 -5.88
C TRP A 173 27.06 1.33 -5.74
N GLY A 174 27.84 2.18 -5.05
CA GLY A 174 27.59 3.62 -4.98
C GLY A 174 26.45 4.04 -4.06
N TYR A 175 26.03 3.22 -3.10
CA TYR A 175 24.99 3.55 -2.11
C TYR A 175 25.54 4.35 -0.92
N THR A 176 26.25 5.44 -1.24
CA THR A 176 26.93 6.33 -0.29
C THR A 176 26.16 7.66 -0.12
N PRO A 177 26.40 8.42 0.97
CA PRO A 177 25.79 9.73 1.15
C PRO A 177 26.03 10.70 -0.02
N ASP A 178 27.22 10.66 -0.63
CA ASP A 178 27.60 11.57 -1.73
C ASP A 178 26.81 11.29 -3.02
N ASN A 179 26.39 10.04 -3.23
CA ASN A 179 25.61 9.64 -4.39
C ASN A 179 24.09 9.75 -4.17
N MET A 180 23.64 10.08 -2.96
CA MET A 180 22.22 10.15 -2.64
C MET A 180 21.56 11.36 -3.31
N THR A 181 20.57 11.14 -4.17
CA THR A 181 19.98 12.20 -5.01
C THR A 181 18.77 12.90 -4.37
N GLY A 182 18.46 12.57 -3.11
CA GLY A 182 17.31 13.16 -2.41
C GLY A 182 17.21 12.73 -0.95
N PRO A 183 16.30 13.34 -0.18
CA PRO A 183 16.12 12.99 1.22
C PRO A 183 15.46 11.61 1.37
N ILE A 184 15.83 10.89 2.43
CA ILE A 184 15.12 9.68 2.84
C ILE A 184 13.68 10.06 3.21
N ARG A 185 12.72 9.47 2.50
CA ARG A 185 11.29 9.63 2.75
C ARG A 185 10.71 8.33 3.29
N GLY A 186 9.68 8.44 4.12
CA GLY A 186 8.97 7.28 4.63
C GLY A 186 7.48 7.50 4.72
N ALA A 187 6.75 6.39 4.75
CA ALA A 187 5.30 6.36 4.90
C ALA A 187 4.89 5.19 5.80
N ALA A 188 3.81 5.39 6.56
CA ALA A 188 3.14 4.28 7.22
C ALA A 188 2.29 3.53 6.19
N LEU A 189 2.19 2.22 6.38
CA LEU A 189 1.55 1.29 5.45
C LEU A 189 0.32 0.67 6.12
N PRO A 190 -0.88 1.25 5.93
CA PRO A 190 -2.10 0.73 6.53
C PRO A 190 -2.56 -0.54 5.81
N MET A 191 -2.45 -1.70 6.47
CA MET A 191 -2.61 -3.00 5.82
C MET A 191 -3.91 -3.72 6.17
N ALA A 192 -4.29 -4.67 5.31
CA ALA A 192 -5.29 -5.70 5.60
C ALA A 192 -6.66 -5.18 6.08
N PHE A 193 -7.18 -4.16 5.39
CA PHE A 193 -8.41 -3.44 5.74
C PHE A 193 -8.37 -2.86 7.15
N ASN A 194 -7.28 -2.17 7.50
CA ASN A 194 -7.19 -1.54 8.82
C ASN A 194 -8.18 -0.39 9.02
N ARG A 195 -8.98 0.00 8.03
CA ARG A 195 -10.03 1.00 8.21
C ARG A 195 -11.31 0.61 7.52
N GLN A 196 -12.36 0.48 8.32
CA GLN A 196 -13.66 0.00 7.89
C GLN A 196 -14.78 0.75 8.63
N PRO A 197 -16.01 0.79 8.07
CA PRO A 197 -16.39 0.25 6.75
C PRO A 197 -15.78 1.05 5.58
N HIS A 198 -15.56 0.41 4.44
CA HIS A 198 -15.03 1.07 3.23
C HIS A 198 -16.05 1.97 2.52
N TYR A 199 -17.32 1.90 2.92
CA TYR A 199 -18.37 2.82 2.51
C TYR A 199 -19.31 3.06 3.70
N THR A 200 -19.64 4.32 3.96
CA THR A 200 -20.68 4.70 4.93
C THR A 200 -21.13 6.13 4.69
N LYS A 201 -22.45 6.38 4.81
CA LYS A 201 -23.02 7.72 4.86
C LYS A 201 -22.47 8.68 3.77
N GLY A 202 -22.33 8.20 2.54
CA GLY A 202 -21.83 9.00 1.40
C GLY A 202 -20.30 9.12 1.28
N LEU A 203 -19.52 8.54 2.20
CA LEU A 203 -18.06 8.46 2.13
C LEU A 203 -17.65 7.05 1.65
N LEU A 204 -16.78 6.98 0.64
CA LEU A 204 -16.17 5.75 0.13
C LEU A 204 -14.64 5.83 0.27
N LEU A 205 -13.98 4.75 0.70
CA LEU A 205 -12.54 4.69 0.93
C LEU A 205 -11.84 3.83 -0.13
N VAL A 206 -10.77 4.32 -0.75
CA VAL A 206 -9.92 3.57 -1.70
C VAL A 206 -8.45 3.58 -1.27
N GLY A 207 -7.68 2.59 -1.72
CA GLY A 207 -6.24 2.48 -1.43
C GLY A 207 -5.91 2.57 0.07
N ASP A 208 -4.84 3.28 0.40
CA ASP A 208 -4.37 3.42 1.78
C ASP A 208 -5.41 4.08 2.72
N ALA A 209 -6.33 4.90 2.20
CA ALA A 209 -7.39 5.50 3.01
C ALA A 209 -8.36 4.45 3.59
N GLY A 210 -8.51 3.30 2.92
CA GLY A 210 -9.23 2.13 3.43
C GLY A 210 -8.32 1.07 4.08
N GLY A 211 -7.01 1.29 4.09
CA GLY A 211 -6.04 0.30 4.57
C GLY A 211 -5.87 -0.92 3.66
N LEU A 212 -5.83 -0.70 2.35
CA LEU A 212 -5.71 -1.75 1.34
C LEU A 212 -4.25 -2.14 1.02
N VAL A 213 -3.28 -1.79 1.85
CA VAL A 213 -1.90 -2.26 1.62
C VAL A 213 -1.81 -3.76 1.84
N ASN A 214 -1.07 -4.44 0.96
CA ASN A 214 -0.82 -5.88 1.06
C ASN A 214 -0.05 -6.20 2.35
N PRO A 215 -0.62 -7.02 3.25
CA PRO A 215 0.09 -7.44 4.46
C PRO A 215 1.30 -8.35 4.19
N PHE A 216 1.45 -8.96 3.02
CA PHE A 216 2.59 -9.84 2.73
C PHE A 216 3.91 -9.10 2.53
N ASN A 217 3.89 -8.03 1.73
CA ASN A 217 5.11 -7.31 1.31
C ASN A 217 5.01 -5.78 1.41
N GLY A 218 3.86 -5.23 1.84
CA GLY A 218 3.67 -3.79 1.94
C GLY A 218 3.41 -3.05 0.63
N GLU A 219 3.15 -3.76 -0.48
CA GLU A 219 2.79 -3.12 -1.75
C GLU A 219 1.36 -2.55 -1.70
N GLY A 220 1.17 -1.35 -2.26
CA GLY A 220 -0.13 -0.65 -2.22
C GLY A 220 -0.65 -0.16 -3.56
N ILE A 221 0.22 -0.04 -4.58
CA ILE A 221 -0.15 0.61 -5.86
C ILE A 221 -1.24 -0.19 -6.58
N ALA A 222 -1.04 -1.50 -6.77
CA ALA A 222 -2.02 -2.36 -7.42
C ALA A 222 -3.38 -2.29 -6.72
N TYR A 223 -3.40 -2.44 -5.39
CA TYR A 223 -4.63 -2.41 -4.61
C TYR A 223 -5.31 -1.04 -4.58
N ALA A 224 -4.55 0.06 -4.64
CA ALA A 224 -5.11 1.40 -4.80
C ALA A 224 -5.79 1.56 -6.16
N MET A 225 -5.16 1.10 -7.24
CA MET A 225 -5.71 1.14 -8.59
C MET A 225 -6.94 0.23 -8.73
N GLU A 226 -6.84 -1.02 -8.27
CA GLU A 226 -7.92 -1.99 -8.35
C GLU A 226 -9.12 -1.58 -7.48
N SER A 227 -8.89 -1.04 -6.28
CA SER A 227 -10.00 -0.51 -5.47
C SER A 227 -10.64 0.73 -6.05
N GLY A 228 -9.87 1.59 -6.72
CA GLY A 228 -10.41 2.70 -7.52
C GLY A 228 -11.31 2.21 -8.65
N GLN A 229 -10.91 1.15 -9.36
CA GLN A 229 -11.71 0.52 -10.39
C GLN A 229 -12.99 -0.12 -9.82
N ILE A 230 -12.88 -0.92 -8.76
CA ILE A 230 -14.05 -1.54 -8.09
C ILE A 230 -15.01 -0.45 -7.58
N ALA A 231 -14.49 0.63 -7.02
CA ALA A 231 -15.30 1.77 -6.59
C ALA A 231 -16.03 2.40 -7.77
N ALA A 232 -15.36 2.64 -8.90
CA ALA A 232 -15.98 3.19 -10.10
C ALA A 232 -17.13 2.30 -10.61
N ASP A 233 -16.94 0.99 -10.67
CA ASP A 233 -17.99 0.04 -11.09
C ASP A 233 -19.23 0.13 -10.18
N VAL A 234 -19.02 0.14 -8.86
CA VAL A 234 -20.12 0.28 -7.89
C VAL A 234 -20.80 1.65 -8.01
N VAL A 235 -20.03 2.72 -8.22
CA VAL A 235 -20.55 4.08 -8.36
C VAL A 235 -21.39 4.20 -9.64
N VAL A 236 -20.96 3.63 -10.76
CA VAL A 236 -21.76 3.59 -12.01
C VAL A 236 -23.06 2.83 -11.80
N GLN A 237 -22.99 1.66 -11.14
CA GLN A 237 -24.18 0.88 -10.80
C GLN A 237 -25.15 1.61 -9.87
N ALA A 238 -24.63 2.41 -8.93
CA ALA A 238 -25.43 3.27 -8.08
C ALA A 238 -26.03 4.43 -8.88
N HIS A 239 -25.24 5.11 -9.72
CA HIS A 239 -25.69 6.25 -10.51
C HIS A 239 -26.87 5.90 -11.43
N ALA A 240 -26.87 4.69 -12.00
CA ALA A 240 -27.95 4.17 -12.83
C ALA A 240 -29.28 3.90 -12.08
N ARG A 241 -29.32 4.01 -10.74
CA ARG A 241 -30.55 3.77 -9.96
C ARG A 241 -31.43 5.00 -9.88
N ALA A 242 -32.75 4.77 -9.95
CA ALA A 242 -33.75 5.83 -10.00
C ALA A 242 -33.94 6.53 -8.65
N THR A 243 -33.99 5.78 -7.54
CA THR A 243 -34.30 6.35 -6.21
C THR A 243 -33.06 6.44 -5.32
N PRO A 244 -32.99 7.42 -4.40
CA PRO A 244 -31.88 7.52 -3.43
C PRO A 244 -31.65 6.23 -2.63
N ALA A 245 -32.72 5.54 -2.23
CA ALA A 245 -32.63 4.28 -1.48
C ALA A 245 -31.95 3.17 -2.32
N GLN A 246 -32.28 3.06 -3.61
CA GLN A 246 -31.63 2.10 -4.49
C GLN A 246 -30.14 2.43 -4.72
N ARG A 247 -29.79 3.73 -4.83
CA ARG A 247 -28.39 4.18 -4.92
C ARG A 247 -27.60 3.77 -3.69
N GLU A 248 -28.18 3.99 -2.51
CA GLU A 248 -27.56 3.62 -1.24
C GLU A 248 -27.31 2.11 -1.17
N ILE A 249 -28.30 1.28 -1.50
CA ILE A 249 -28.15 -0.19 -1.55
C ILE A 249 -27.04 -0.62 -2.51
N ALA A 250 -26.91 0.04 -3.66
CA ALA A 250 -25.84 -0.26 -4.62
C ALA A 250 -24.46 0.09 -4.05
N LEU A 251 -24.30 1.26 -3.42
CA LEU A 251 -23.04 1.69 -2.80
C LEU A 251 -22.63 0.79 -1.62
N GLN A 252 -23.59 0.30 -0.84
CA GLN A 252 -23.36 -0.67 0.24
C GLN A 252 -22.80 -2.01 -0.24
N ARG A 253 -22.77 -2.28 -1.55
CA ARG A 253 -22.09 -3.45 -2.11
C ARG A 253 -20.57 -3.30 -2.11
N TYR A 254 -20.02 -2.08 -2.15
CA TYR A 254 -18.58 -1.86 -2.26
C TYR A 254 -17.76 -2.56 -1.16
N PRO A 255 -18.09 -2.44 0.15
CA PRO A 255 -17.37 -3.17 1.19
C PRO A 255 -17.43 -4.69 1.02
N ARG A 256 -18.55 -5.22 0.51
CA ARG A 256 -18.71 -6.65 0.25
C ARG A 256 -17.86 -7.10 -0.92
N VAL A 257 -17.84 -6.35 -2.04
CA VAL A 257 -17.01 -6.67 -3.20
C VAL A 257 -15.53 -6.69 -2.79
N LEU A 258 -15.04 -5.67 -2.07
CA LEU A 258 -13.66 -5.68 -1.56
C LEU A 258 -13.38 -6.88 -0.66
N LYS A 259 -14.30 -7.21 0.25
CA LYS A 259 -14.16 -8.35 1.17
C LYS A 259 -14.17 -9.69 0.45
N ASP A 260 -14.92 -9.80 -0.65
CA ASP A 260 -14.95 -10.97 -1.51
C ASP A 260 -13.67 -11.09 -2.35
N THR A 261 -13.12 -9.97 -2.84
CA THR A 261 -11.89 -9.92 -3.64
C THR A 261 -10.62 -10.17 -2.82
N TYR A 262 -10.41 -9.43 -1.72
CA TYR A 262 -9.16 -9.47 -0.96
C TYR A 262 -9.27 -10.04 0.45
N GLY A 263 -10.48 -10.21 0.98
CA GLY A 263 -10.66 -10.48 2.41
C GLY A 263 -9.97 -11.77 2.88
N GLY A 264 -10.01 -12.82 2.08
CA GLY A 264 -9.31 -14.06 2.37
C GLY A 264 -7.79 -13.94 2.25
N TYR A 265 -7.32 -13.35 1.13
CA TYR A 265 -5.91 -13.11 0.87
C TYR A 265 -5.25 -12.24 1.95
N TYR A 266 -5.88 -11.13 2.34
CA TYR A 266 -5.41 -10.29 3.43
C TYR A 266 -5.44 -10.98 4.79
N ASN A 267 -6.39 -11.89 5.03
CA ASN A 267 -6.39 -12.66 6.27
C ASN A 267 -5.23 -13.66 6.34
N LEU A 268 -4.89 -14.31 5.21
CA LEU A 268 -3.67 -15.12 5.13
C LEU A 268 -2.43 -14.27 5.37
N GLY A 269 -2.36 -13.09 4.77
CA GLY A 269 -1.23 -12.20 4.97
C GLY A 269 -1.12 -11.71 6.41
N ARG A 270 -2.23 -11.46 7.13
CA ARG A 270 -2.19 -11.20 8.59
C ARG A 270 -1.56 -12.34 9.37
N ALA A 271 -1.89 -13.59 9.03
CA ALA A 271 -1.27 -14.75 9.64
C ALA A 271 0.23 -14.82 9.30
N PHE A 272 0.60 -14.54 8.05
CA PHE A 272 1.98 -14.45 7.60
C PHE A 272 2.77 -13.40 8.41
N VAL A 273 2.26 -12.16 8.52
CA VAL A 273 2.86 -11.09 9.33
C VAL A 273 3.11 -11.54 10.76
N LYS A 274 2.13 -12.22 11.38
CA LYS A 274 2.26 -12.74 12.74
C LYS A 274 3.35 -13.82 12.84
N LEU A 275 3.48 -14.67 11.83
CA LEU A 275 4.51 -15.71 11.75
C LEU A 275 5.91 -15.10 11.61
N ILE A 276 6.11 -14.17 10.68
CA ILE A 276 7.41 -13.51 10.46
C ILE A 276 7.77 -12.50 11.57
N GLY A 277 6.81 -12.10 12.40
CA GLY A 277 7.09 -11.38 13.64
C GLY A 277 7.75 -12.26 14.72
N ASN A 278 7.72 -13.59 14.59
CA ASN A 278 8.35 -14.52 15.54
C ASN A 278 9.83 -14.79 15.15
N PRO A 279 10.81 -14.40 15.98
CA PRO A 279 12.23 -14.57 15.66
C PRO A 279 12.64 -16.01 15.33
N LYS A 280 12.04 -17.02 15.99
CA LYS A 280 12.35 -18.43 15.73
C LYS A 280 11.86 -18.86 14.34
N VAL A 281 10.67 -18.39 13.94
CA VAL A 281 10.12 -18.68 12.62
C VAL A 281 10.95 -17.99 11.55
N MET A 282 11.32 -16.73 11.75
CA MET A 282 12.20 -16.00 10.84
C MET A 282 13.57 -16.66 10.68
N GLN A 283 14.17 -17.11 11.78
CA GLN A 283 15.45 -17.82 11.73
C GLN A 283 15.34 -19.11 10.91
N ILE A 284 14.28 -19.89 11.09
CA ILE A 284 14.06 -21.11 10.31
C ILE A 284 13.81 -20.79 8.83
N ALA A 285 12.98 -19.78 8.55
CA ALA A 285 12.64 -19.36 7.19
C ALA A 285 13.88 -18.86 6.43
N THR A 286 14.73 -18.08 7.07
CA THR A 286 15.99 -17.57 6.49
C THR A 286 17.00 -18.70 6.27
N GLN A 287 17.25 -19.54 7.28
CA GLN A 287 18.26 -20.61 7.19
C GLN A 287 17.90 -21.77 6.25
N ARG A 288 16.61 -22.13 6.17
CA ARG A 288 16.16 -23.33 5.45
C ARG A 288 15.19 -23.04 4.30
N GLY A 289 14.49 -21.92 4.36
CA GLY A 289 13.44 -21.61 3.38
C GLY A 289 13.98 -20.89 2.15
N LEU A 290 14.84 -19.89 2.34
CA LEU A 290 15.39 -19.05 1.26
C LEU A 290 16.25 -19.85 0.26
N THR A 291 16.88 -20.93 0.72
CA THR A 291 17.75 -21.78 -0.10
C THR A 291 16.98 -22.81 -0.93
N HIS A 292 15.66 -22.92 -0.79
CA HIS A 292 14.85 -23.92 -1.49
C HIS A 292 14.05 -23.29 -2.66
N PRO A 293 14.44 -23.52 -3.94
CA PRO A 293 13.87 -22.78 -5.09
C PRO A 293 12.35 -22.91 -5.24
N ILE A 294 11.79 -24.09 -5.01
CA ILE A 294 10.34 -24.34 -5.11
C ILE A 294 9.58 -23.54 -4.05
N LEU A 295 10.10 -23.49 -2.82
CA LEU A 295 9.48 -22.76 -1.72
C LEU A 295 9.59 -21.25 -1.95
N MET A 296 10.71 -20.77 -2.49
CA MET A 296 10.87 -19.38 -2.86
C MET A 296 9.94 -18.97 -4.00
N LYS A 297 9.76 -19.82 -5.03
CA LYS A 297 8.79 -19.57 -6.09
C LYS A 297 7.36 -19.48 -5.54
N PHE A 298 6.99 -20.38 -4.63
CA PHE A 298 5.70 -20.33 -3.93
C PHE A 298 5.56 -19.05 -3.10
N THR A 299 6.58 -18.70 -2.33
CA THR A 299 6.60 -17.52 -1.46
C THR A 299 6.47 -16.24 -2.30
N LEU A 300 7.27 -16.07 -3.35
CA LEU A 300 7.19 -14.92 -4.26
C LEU A 300 5.82 -14.80 -4.92
N LYS A 301 5.21 -15.92 -5.36
CA LYS A 301 3.83 -15.91 -5.88
C LYS A 301 2.83 -15.40 -4.85
N MET A 302 2.94 -15.82 -3.59
CA MET A 302 2.09 -15.29 -2.51
C MET A 302 2.38 -13.82 -2.23
N LEU A 303 3.65 -13.42 -2.14
CA LEU A 303 4.05 -12.05 -1.82
C LEU A 303 3.55 -11.07 -2.89
N ALA A 304 3.68 -11.42 -4.17
CA ALA A 304 3.31 -10.56 -5.31
C ALA A 304 1.83 -10.64 -5.71
N ASN A 305 1.04 -11.54 -5.09
CA ASN A 305 -0.35 -11.79 -5.46
C ASN A 305 -0.57 -12.09 -6.96
N LEU A 306 0.41 -12.74 -7.60
CA LEU A 306 0.40 -13.06 -9.04
C LEU A 306 -0.09 -14.49 -9.30
N THR A 307 -1.20 -14.89 -8.67
CA THR A 307 -1.81 -16.20 -8.92
C THR A 307 -2.79 -16.14 -10.09
N ASP A 308 -2.82 -17.18 -10.92
CA ASP A 308 -3.86 -17.32 -11.95
C ASP A 308 -5.15 -17.87 -11.32
N PRO A 309 -6.27 -17.12 -11.36
CA PRO A 309 -7.53 -17.53 -10.73
C PRO A 309 -8.32 -18.59 -11.52
N THR A 310 -7.97 -18.85 -12.78
CA THR A 310 -8.80 -19.58 -13.75
C THR A 310 -8.14 -20.83 -14.35
N GLY A 311 -6.83 -20.99 -14.25
CA GLY A 311 -6.15 -22.13 -14.91
C GLY A 311 -4.73 -22.42 -14.46
N GLY A 312 -4.24 -21.74 -13.41
CA GLY A 312 -2.85 -21.80 -12.97
C GLY A 312 -2.30 -23.17 -12.57
N ASP A 313 -1.02 -23.14 -12.19
CA ASP A 313 -0.30 -24.32 -11.71
C ASP A 313 -0.80 -24.80 -10.34
N ALA A 314 -0.20 -25.87 -9.81
CA ALA A 314 -0.60 -26.41 -8.51
C ALA A 314 -0.46 -25.38 -7.36
N MET A 315 0.53 -24.48 -7.43
CA MET A 315 0.72 -23.44 -6.41
C MET A 315 -0.40 -22.42 -6.48
N ASP A 316 -0.81 -22.02 -7.69
CA ASP A 316 -1.93 -21.09 -7.87
C ASP A 316 -3.22 -21.66 -7.28
N ARG A 317 -3.52 -22.94 -7.54
CA ARG A 317 -4.70 -23.61 -6.98
C ARG A 317 -4.67 -23.69 -5.46
N ILE A 318 -3.49 -23.97 -4.87
CA ILE A 318 -3.32 -24.00 -3.41
C ILE A 318 -3.54 -22.61 -2.82
N ILE A 319 -2.87 -21.58 -3.33
CA ILE A 319 -2.95 -20.21 -2.78
C ILE A 319 -4.38 -19.66 -2.92
N ASN A 320 -5.01 -19.86 -4.08
CA ASN A 320 -6.39 -19.45 -4.33
C ASN A 320 -7.38 -20.23 -3.44
N GLY A 321 -7.15 -21.53 -3.26
CA GLY A 321 -7.93 -22.37 -2.35
C GLY A 321 -7.85 -21.87 -0.91
N LEU A 322 -6.63 -21.65 -0.40
CA LEU A 322 -6.38 -21.11 0.94
C LEU A 322 -7.07 -19.76 1.14
N SER A 323 -7.00 -18.88 0.14
CA SER A 323 -7.61 -17.56 0.20
C SER A 323 -9.15 -17.65 0.19
N LYS A 324 -9.75 -18.58 -0.57
CA LYS A 324 -11.21 -18.78 -0.58
C LYS A 324 -11.76 -19.33 0.75
N VAL A 325 -11.02 -20.21 1.41
CA VAL A 325 -11.46 -20.82 2.70
C VAL A 325 -11.11 -19.96 3.91
N ALA A 326 -10.13 -19.06 3.78
CA ALA A 326 -9.76 -18.16 4.86
C ALA A 326 -10.95 -17.26 5.27
N PRO A 327 -11.18 -17.06 6.58
CA PRO A 327 -12.17 -16.09 7.05
C PRO A 327 -11.91 -14.72 6.42
N LYS A 328 -12.94 -14.13 5.83
CA LYS A 328 -12.79 -12.84 5.16
C LYS A 328 -12.52 -11.74 6.19
N ALA A 329 -11.41 -11.02 6.00
CA ALA A 329 -10.89 -9.92 6.82
C ALA A 329 -11.94 -8.87 7.26
#